data_AF-A0A7C4HHC0-F1
#
_entry.id   AF-A0A7C4HHC0-F1
#
_cell.length_a   1.000
_cell.length_b   1.000
_cell.length_c   1.000
_cell.angle_alpha   90.00
_cell.angle_beta   90.00
_cell.angle_gamma   90.00
#
_symmetry.space_group_name_H-M   'P 1'
#
loop_
_entity.id
_entity.type
_entity.pdbx_description
1 polymer ?
#
loop_
_entity_poly.entity_id
_entity_poly.type
_entity_poly.pdbx_seq_one_letter_code
_entity_poly.pdbx_strand_id
1 'polypeptide(L)' 'MSGVDSGSSLNIELARAQIGEAKVFLESAKDDFKAERYARAVFNAQQCVELAMKSALTMHGVMSMMFHRTSPRRL' A
#
# COMPACT_ATOMS: atom_id res chain seq x y z
N MET A 1 29.65 -4.59 12.10
CA MET A 1 28.79 -4.52 10.90
C MET A 1 28.46 -5.96 10.54
N SER A 2 27.23 -6.44 10.41
CA SER A 2 26.22 -5.93 9.46
C SER A 2 24.85 -6.65 9.63
N GLY A 3 24.25 -6.67 10.82
CA GLY A 3 22.85 -7.10 10.98
C GLY A 3 21.83 -6.04 10.50
N VAL A 4 22.26 -4.78 10.49
CA VAL A 4 21.46 -3.61 10.11
C VAL A 4 21.43 -3.42 8.59
N ASP A 5 22.51 -3.81 7.88
CA ASP A 5 22.64 -3.63 6.43
C ASP A 5 21.70 -4.56 5.63
N SER A 6 21.47 -5.79 6.11
CA SER A 6 20.54 -6.73 5.47
C SER A 6 19.07 -6.34 5.67
N GLY A 7 18.72 -5.80 6.84
CA GLY A 7 17.36 -5.28 7.10
C GLY A 7 17.04 -4.03 6.27
N SER A 8 18.05 -3.18 6.05
CA SER A 8 17.94 -2.01 5.17
C SER A 8 17.61 -2.39 3.72
N SER A 9 18.32 -3.38 3.14
CA SER A 9 18.07 -3.81 1.75
C SER A 9 16.68 -4.41 1.56
N LEU A 10 16.25 -5.29 2.48
CA LEU A 10 14.93 -5.90 2.43
C LEU A 10 13.81 -4.87 2.55
N ASN A 11 13.97 -3.89 3.45
CA ASN A 11 13.00 -2.80 3.62
C ASN A 11 12.91 -1.93 2.37
N ILE A 12 14.02 -1.66 1.69
CA ILE A 12 14.02 -0.91 0.42
C ILE A 12 13.26 -1.67 -0.66
N GLU A 13 13.49 -2.98 -0.81
CA GLU A 13 12.78 -3.80 -1.79
C GLU A 13 11.28 -3.87 -1.50
N LEU A 14 10.91 -4.12 -0.23
CA LEU A 14 9.51 -4.15 0.18
C LEU A 14 8.82 -2.79 -0.03
N ALA A 15 9.48 -1.69 0.33
CA ALA A 15 8.95 -0.35 0.10
C ALA A 15 8.77 -0.05 -1.40
N ARG A 16 9.70 -0.51 -2.26
CA ARG A 16 9.59 -0.40 -3.72
C ARG A 16 8.41 -1.21 -4.27
N ALA A 17 8.18 -2.41 -3.75
CA ALA A 17 7.01 -3.21 -4.13
C ALA A 17 5.71 -2.51 -3.74
N GLN A 18 5.61 -2.02 -2.50
CA GLN A 18 4.44 -1.31 -1.99
C GLN A 18 4.12 -0.04 -2.78
N ILE A 19 5.13 0.77 -3.13
CA ILE A 19 4.89 1.97 -3.94
C ILE A 19 4.55 1.63 -5.41
N GLY A 20 5.08 0.51 -5.92
CA GLY A 20 4.72 -0.02 -7.22
C GLY A 20 3.23 -0.39 -7.28
N GLU A 21 2.75 -1.12 -6.28
CA GLU A 21 1.35 -1.52 -6.17
C GLU A 21 0.42 -0.30 -5.92
N ALA A 22 0.84 0.66 -5.10
CA ALA A 22 0.10 1.91 -4.90
C ALA A 22 -0.19 2.65 -6.22
N LYS A 23 0.77 2.66 -7.15
CA LYS A 23 0.59 3.27 -8.49
C LYS A 23 -0.44 2.53 -9.34
N VAL A 24 -0.52 1.21 -9.24
CA VAL A 24 -1.55 0.41 -9.94
C VAL A 24 -2.94 0.77 -9.42
N PHE A 25 -3.09 0.92 -8.10
CA PHE A 25 -4.35 1.39 -7.51
C PHE A 25 -4.72 2.81 -7.92
N LEU A 26 -3.74 3.71 -8.05
CA LEU A 26 -3.97 5.07 -8.53
C LEU A 26 -4.51 5.09 -9.96
N GLU A 27 -3.91 4.33 -10.88
CA GLU A 27 -4.41 4.25 -12.26
C GLU A 27 -5.81 3.61 -12.30
N SER A 28 -6.04 2.56 -11.53
CA SER A 28 -7.38 1.94 -11.40
C SER A 28 -8.43 2.92 -10.85
N ALA A 29 -8.06 3.77 -9.88
CA ALA A 29 -8.93 4.81 -9.34
C ALA A 29 -9.28 5.87 -10.39
N LYS A 30 -8.30 6.30 -11.20
CA LYS A 30 -8.52 7.24 -12.30
C LYS A 30 -9.46 6.67 -13.36
N ASP A 31 -9.27 5.41 -13.74
CA ASP A 31 -10.13 4.74 -14.72
C ASP A 31 -11.55 4.56 -14.19
N ASP A 32 -11.71 4.24 -12.90
CA ASP A 32 -13.03 4.18 -12.25
C ASP A 32 -13.71 5.53 -12.14
N PHE A 33 -12.94 6.60 -11.90
CA PHE A 33 -13.47 7.96 -11.88
C PHE A 33 -13.96 8.39 -13.26
N LYS A 34 -13.18 8.13 -14.33
CA LYS A 34 -13.58 8.40 -15.72
C LYS A 34 -14.81 7.61 -16.15
N ALA A 35 -14.98 6.40 -15.60
CA ALA A 35 -16.14 5.55 -15.85
C ALA A 35 -17.32 5.82 -14.90
N GLU A 36 -17.28 6.90 -14.09
CA GLU A 36 -18.31 7.30 -13.12
C GLU A 36 -18.62 6.23 -12.04
N ARG A 37 -17.70 5.29 -11.82
CA ARG A 37 -17.80 4.23 -10.79
C ARG A 37 -17.25 4.73 -9.46
N TYR A 38 -17.83 5.79 -8.92
CA TYR A 38 -17.25 6.57 -7.81
C TYR A 38 -16.95 5.76 -6.55
N ALA A 39 -17.82 4.82 -6.16
CA ALA A 39 -17.58 3.96 -4.99
C ALA A 39 -16.28 3.14 -5.14
N ARG A 40 -16.02 2.62 -6.34
CA ARG A 40 -14.78 1.90 -6.64
C ARG A 40 -13.59 2.85 -6.76
N ALA A 41 -13.78 4.03 -7.35
CA ALA A 41 -12.73 5.05 -7.45
C ALA A 41 -12.22 5.45 -6.06
N VAL A 42 -13.12 5.69 -5.10
CA VAL A 42 -12.77 6.02 -3.71
C VAL A 42 -12.07 4.84 -3.03
N PHE A 43 -12.57 3.61 -3.20
CA PHE A 43 -11.93 2.42 -2.66
C PHE A 43 -10.48 2.26 -3.16
N ASN A 44 -10.27 2.36 -4.48
CA ASN A 44 -8.94 2.24 -5.08
C ASN A 44 -8.01 3.39 -4.65
N ALA A 45 -8.54 4.62 -4.50
CA ALA A 45 -7.78 5.74 -3.97
C ALA A 45 -7.34 5.50 -2.52
N GLN A 46 -8.20 4.93 -1.68
CA GLN A 46 -7.85 4.56 -0.30
C GLN A 46 -6.71 3.52 -0.29
N GLN A 47 -6.79 2.47 -1.12
CA GLN A 47 -5.75 1.45 -1.21
C GLN A 47 -4.40 2.03 -1.67
N CYS A 48 -4.42 2.95 -2.64
CA CYS A 48 -3.22 3.68 -3.07
C CYS A 48 -2.56 4.43 -1.90
N VAL A 49 -3.33 5.22 -1.14
CA VAL A 49 -2.78 6.01 -0.01
C VAL A 49 -2.24 5.08 1.08
N GLU A 50 -2.97 4.01 1.41
CA GLU A 50 -2.54 3.06 2.42
C GLU A 50 -1.18 2.42 2.08
N LEU A 51 -1.02 1.94 0.84
CA LEU A 51 0.24 1.32 0.40
C LEU A 51 1.39 2.34 0.29
N ALA A 52 1.10 3.57 -0.16
CA ALA A 52 2.10 4.64 -0.18
C ALA A 52 2.59 4.98 1.24
N MET A 53 1.69 5.03 2.23
CA MET A 53 2.06 5.23 3.63
C MET A 53 2.85 4.06 4.19
N LYS A 54 2.45 2.81 3.90
CA LYS A 54 3.20 1.60 4.30
C LYS A 54 4.61 1.60 3.71
N SER A 55 4.77 2.02 2.45
CA SER A 55 6.07 2.17 1.79
C SER A 55 6.97 3.16 2.54
N ALA A 56 6.44 4.34 2.89
CA ALA A 56 7.18 5.34 3.66
C ALA A 56 7.58 4.81 5.04
N LEU A 57 6.66 4.16 5.77
CA LEU A 57 6.94 3.58 7.08
C LEU A 57 7.99 2.45 7.00
N THR A 58 7.90 1.60 5.98
CA THR A 58 8.88 0.52 5.72
C THR A 58 10.27 1.10 5.46
N MET A 59 10.41 2.18 4.69
CA MET A 59 11.68 2.89 4.48
C MET A 59 12.29 3.42 5.78
N HIS A 60 11.46 3.81 6.75
CA HIS A 60 11.89 4.27 8.07
C HIS A 60 12.11 3.13 9.08
N GLY A 61 12.00 1.87 8.66
CA GLY A 61 12.14 0.71 9.55
C GLY A 61 10.96 0.51 10.52
N VAL A 62 9.85 1.23 10.30
CA VAL A 62 8.62 1.10 11.08
C VAL A 62 7.75 0.06 10.39
N MET A 63 7.99 -1.22 10.67
CA MET A 63 7.09 -2.29 10.22
C MET A 63 5.79 -2.25 11.03
N SER A 64 4.81 -1.51 10.55
CA SER A 64 3.45 -1.63 11.06
C SER A 64 2.87 -2.94 10.53
N MET A 65 2.84 -3.98 11.37
CA MET A 65 2.07 -5.21 11.13
C MET A 65 0.57 -4.87 11.15
N MET A 66 0.07 -4.19 10.12
CA MET A 66 -1.36 -4.11 9.87
C MET A 66 -1.79 -5.45 9.27
N PHE A 67 -2.00 -6.44 10.14
CA PHE A 67 -2.97 -7.47 9.85
C PHE A 67 -4.28 -6.76 9.55
N HIS A 68 -4.67 -6.76 8.28
CA HIS A 68 -6.02 -6.45 7.86
C HIS A 68 -6.94 -7.41 8.61
N ARG A 69 -7.53 -6.94 9.71
CA ARG A 69 -8.61 -7.61 10.39
C ARG A 69 -9.81 -7.45 9.48
N THR A 70 -9.92 -8.33 8.49
CA THR A 70 -11.12 -8.53 7.70
C THR A 70 -12.20 -8.98 8.68
N SER A 71 -12.96 -8.03 9.22
CA SER A 71 -14.21 -8.36 9.90
C SER A 71 -15.09 -9.06 8.86
N PRO A 72 -15.51 -10.32 9.07
CA PRO A 72 -16.46 -10.94 8.17
C PRO A 72 -17.75 -10.12 8.25
N ARG A 73 -18.22 -9.63 7.10
CA ARG A 73 -19.58 -9.07 7.00
C ARG A 73 -20.53 -10.16 7.43
N ARG A 74 -21.13 -10.03 8.62
CA ARG A 74 -22.29 -10.84 8.98
C ARG A 74 -23.45 -10.34 8.12
N LEU A 75 -23.96 -11.24 7.29
CA LEU A 75 -25.25 -11.15 6.62
C LEU A 75 -26.37 -10.93 7.64
#